data_AF-A0A1G3LBN1-F1
#
_entry.id   AF-A0A1G3LBN1-F1
#
_cell.length_a   1.000
_cell.length_b   1.000
_cell.length_c   1.000
_cell.angle_alpha   90.00
_cell.angle_beta   90.00
_cell.angle_gamma   90.00
#
_symmetry.space_group_name_H-M   'P 1'
#
loop_
_entity.id
_entity.type
_entity.pdbx_description
1 polymer ?
#
loop_
_entity_poly.entity_id
_entity_poly.type
_entity_poly.pdbx_seq_one_letter_code
_entity_poly.pdbx_strand_id
1 'polypeptide(L)'
;MATTTNYRIPVEETFSWQRPVIAMDISAAPATPAKGDRYVVLATGSGLWTGHDGEIATCTVGGVSPTWIFDTPLEGWQLHNNDDDKMYKYSGAAWAADDISVKADKIVPSAGAGTLAELDGTGNLADTNVLTPTWDADLGCVVIGFVTP
;
A
#
# COMPACT_ATOMS: atom_id res chain seq x y z
N MET A 1 -27.84 -3.95 37.60
CA MET A 1 -27.43 -5.07 36.73
C MET A 1 -25.97 -4.87 36.39
N ALA A 2 -25.13 -5.88 36.54
CA ALA A 2 -23.73 -5.78 36.13
C ALA A 2 -23.66 -5.80 34.60
N THR A 3 -23.09 -4.76 34.00
CA THR A 3 -22.80 -4.71 32.56
C THR A 3 -21.57 -5.54 32.26
N THR A 4 -21.73 -6.59 31.45
CA THR A 4 -20.62 -7.35 30.90
C THR A 4 -20.08 -6.63 29.68
N THR A 5 -18.81 -6.22 29.71
CA THR A 5 -18.10 -5.68 28.55
C THR A 5 -17.41 -6.81 27.81
N ASN A 6 -17.71 -6.97 26.52
CA ASN A 6 -17.04 -7.93 25.66
C ASN A 6 -15.92 -7.22 24.88
N TYR A 7 -14.70 -7.75 24.96
CA TYR A 7 -13.57 -7.30 24.15
C TYR A 7 -13.35 -8.25 22.97
N ARG A 8 -13.01 -7.68 21.81
CA ARG A 8 -12.52 -8.44 20.65
C ARG A 8 -11.00 -8.27 20.59
N ILE A 9 -10.27 -9.37 20.63
CA ILE A 9 -8.80 -9.37 20.57
C ILE A 9 -8.41 -9.92 19.20
N PRO A 10 -7.76 -9.13 18.32
CA PRO A 10 -7.24 -9.65 17.06
C PRO A 10 -6.08 -10.61 17.33
N VAL A 11 -5.98 -11.64 16.50
CA VAL A 11 -4.88 -12.62 16.49
C VAL A 11 -3.98 -12.25 15.32
N GLU A 12 -2.72 -11.86 15.59
CA GLU A 12 -1.83 -11.29 14.55
C GLU A 12 -1.67 -12.24 13.35
N GLU A 13 -1.60 -13.54 13.59
CA GLU A 13 -1.46 -14.62 12.61
C GLU A 13 -2.66 -14.75 11.65
N THR A 14 -3.74 -13.99 11.88
CA THR A 14 -4.92 -13.96 11.00
C THR A 14 -5.41 -12.55 10.69
N PHE A 15 -4.84 -11.53 11.34
CA PHE A 15 -5.32 -10.16 11.20
C PHE A 15 -4.78 -9.56 9.90
N SER A 16 -5.67 -9.07 9.02
CA SER A 16 -5.25 -8.59 7.71
C SER A 16 -4.37 -7.34 7.78
N TRP A 17 -4.49 -6.54 8.84
CA TRP A 17 -3.63 -5.40 9.08
C TRP A 17 -2.48 -5.77 10.00
N GLN A 18 -1.29 -5.91 9.44
CA GLN A 18 -0.10 -6.18 10.21
C GLN A 18 0.52 -4.87 10.72
N ARG A 19 1.24 -4.95 11.84
CA ARG A 19 2.08 -3.83 12.30
C ARG A 19 3.11 -3.45 11.22
N PRO A 20 3.72 -2.27 11.29
CA PRO A 20 4.83 -1.92 10.41
C PRO A 20 6.02 -2.87 10.58
N VAL A 21 6.82 -2.98 9.53
CA VAL A 21 8.14 -3.63 9.56
C VAL A 21 9.22 -2.58 9.38
N ILE A 22 10.40 -2.84 9.93
CA ILE A 22 11.55 -1.96 9.78
C ILE A 22 12.04 -1.98 8.34
N ALA A 23 12.17 -3.19 7.77
CA ALA A 23 12.59 -3.39 6.40
C ALA A 23 11.97 -4.68 5.85
N MET A 24 11.84 -4.72 4.53
CA MET A 24 11.53 -5.92 3.77
C MET A 24 12.81 -6.44 3.11
N ASP A 25 12.79 -7.67 2.59
CA ASP A 25 13.86 -8.24 1.78
C ASP A 25 15.23 -8.37 2.47
N ILE A 26 15.23 -8.57 3.79
CA ILE A 26 16.45 -8.81 4.56
C ILE A 26 16.71 -10.33 4.64
N SER A 27 17.92 -10.76 4.26
CA SER A 27 18.29 -12.19 4.21
C SER A 27 18.81 -12.76 5.52
N ALA A 28 19.15 -11.93 6.51
CA ALA A 28 19.66 -12.39 7.81
C ALA A 28 19.20 -11.46 8.94
N ALA A 29 18.92 -12.06 10.10
CA ALA A 29 18.63 -11.31 11.32
C ALA A 29 19.75 -10.30 11.65
N PRO A 30 19.42 -9.07 12.08
CA PRO A 30 20.40 -8.16 12.67
C PRO A 30 21.15 -8.83 13.83
N ALA A 31 22.40 -8.42 14.07
CA ALA A 31 23.21 -8.98 15.16
C ALA A 31 22.67 -8.64 16.56
N THR A 32 22.00 -7.49 16.69
CA THR A 32 21.45 -6.96 17.95
C THR A 32 20.08 -6.29 17.72
N PRO A 33 19.04 -7.06 17.37
CA PRO A 33 17.69 -6.51 17.22
C PRO A 33 17.15 -6.09 18.59
N ALA A 34 16.28 -5.08 18.60
CA ALA A 34 15.47 -4.76 19.76
C ALA A 34 14.22 -5.67 19.79
N LYS A 35 13.66 -5.83 21.00
CA LYS A 35 12.38 -6.53 21.15
C LYS A 35 11.29 -5.73 20.44
N GLY A 36 10.50 -6.41 19.61
CA GLY A 36 9.45 -5.82 18.81
C GLY A 36 9.91 -5.40 17.41
N ASP A 37 11.19 -5.53 17.08
CA ASP A 37 11.66 -5.36 15.71
C ASP A 37 11.00 -6.38 14.79
N ARG A 38 10.61 -5.93 13.60
CA ARG A 38 9.89 -6.74 12.62
C ARG A 38 10.49 -6.58 11.24
N TYR A 39 10.60 -7.69 10.52
CA TYR A 39 11.17 -7.75 9.17
C TYR A 39 10.39 -8.74 8.32
N VAL A 40 10.38 -8.53 7.00
CA VAL A 40 10.02 -9.60 6.05
C VAL A 40 11.30 -10.29 5.61
N VAL A 41 11.37 -11.60 5.83
CA VAL A 41 12.53 -12.42 5.48
C VAL A 41 12.58 -12.59 3.96
N LEU A 42 13.74 -12.32 3.35
CA LEU A 42 13.94 -12.54 1.92
C LEU A 42 13.72 -14.03 1.57
N ALA A 43 13.39 -14.34 0.31
CA ALA A 43 13.26 -15.72 -0.20
C ALA A 43 14.56 -16.56 -0.18
N THR A 44 15.59 -16.09 0.53
CA THR A 44 16.89 -16.74 0.75
C THR A 44 17.35 -16.44 2.18
N GLY A 45 16.47 -16.67 3.15
CA GLY A 45 16.72 -16.48 4.57
C GLY A 45 17.90 -17.32 5.07
N SER A 46 18.71 -16.72 5.94
CA SER A 46 19.97 -17.30 6.42
C SER A 46 20.15 -17.12 7.92
N GLY A 47 21.06 -17.90 8.50
CA GLY A 47 21.35 -17.87 9.93
C GLY A 47 20.12 -18.26 10.76
N LEU A 48 19.70 -17.36 11.66
CA LEU A 48 18.50 -17.58 12.49
C LEU A 48 17.19 -17.60 11.69
N TRP A 49 17.21 -17.15 10.43
CA TRP A 49 16.04 -17.09 9.55
C TRP A 49 16.03 -18.17 8.47
N THR A 50 16.94 -19.16 8.53
CA THR A 50 16.95 -20.28 7.58
C THR A 50 15.65 -21.07 7.66
N GLY A 51 14.96 -21.23 6.52
CA GLY A 51 13.68 -21.94 6.42
C GLY A 51 12.45 -21.09 6.67
N HIS A 52 12.63 -19.79 6.94
CA HIS A 52 11.55 -18.82 7.20
C HIS A 52 11.37 -17.83 6.04
N ASP A 53 11.59 -18.31 4.82
CA ASP A 53 11.59 -17.50 3.59
C ASP A 53 10.22 -16.83 3.36
N GLY A 54 10.21 -15.51 3.19
CA GLY A 54 8.99 -14.74 2.94
C GLY A 54 8.10 -14.50 4.16
N GLU A 55 8.45 -15.05 5.32
CA GLU A 55 7.69 -14.87 6.56
C GLU A 55 7.97 -13.51 7.21
N ILE A 56 7.02 -13.05 8.04
CA ILE A 56 7.25 -11.89 8.89
C ILE A 56 7.93 -12.36 10.17
N ALA A 57 9.19 -11.97 10.37
CA ALA A 57 9.92 -12.25 11.59
C ALA A 57 9.67 -11.15 12.62
N THR A 58 9.19 -11.52 13.81
CA THR A 58 9.02 -10.61 14.96
C THR A 58 9.95 -11.00 16.09
N CYS A 59 10.81 -10.07 16.51
CA CYS A 59 11.76 -10.27 17.61
C CYS A 59 11.03 -10.23 18.97
N THR A 60 10.99 -11.36 19.69
CA THR A 60 10.34 -11.45 21.02
C THR A 60 11.32 -11.26 22.17
N VAL A 61 12.60 -11.56 21.94
CA VAL A 61 13.72 -11.32 22.84
C VAL A 61 14.84 -10.68 22.00
N GLY A 62 15.28 -9.49 22.37
CA GLY A 62 16.35 -8.76 21.65
C GLY A 62 17.75 -9.04 22.17
N GLY A 63 18.74 -8.34 21.60
CA GLY A 63 20.16 -8.46 21.98
C GLY A 63 20.92 -9.48 21.12
N VAL A 64 22.07 -9.96 21.63
CA VAL A 64 23.01 -10.83 20.88
C VAL A 64 22.55 -12.29 20.73
N SER A 65 21.48 -12.68 21.41
CA SER A 65 20.87 -14.01 21.30
C SER A 65 19.36 -13.84 21.15
N PRO A 66 18.91 -13.31 20.00
CA PRO A 66 17.52 -12.95 19.84
C PRO A 66 16.64 -14.18 19.61
N THR A 67 15.37 -14.04 19.95
CA THR A 67 14.33 -15.05 19.66
C THR A 67 13.30 -14.44 18.73
N TRP A 68 12.86 -15.23 17.75
CA TRP A 68 11.95 -14.81 16.70
C TRP A 68 10.69 -15.66 16.71
N ILE A 69 9.57 -15.03 16.41
CA ILE A 69 8.35 -15.68 15.93
C ILE A 69 8.20 -15.34 14.46
N PHE A 70 7.70 -16.29 13.68
CA PHE A 70 7.51 -16.14 12.24
C PHE A 70 6.06 -16.35 11.87
N ASP A 71 5.52 -15.41 11.11
CA ASP A 71 4.14 -15.42 10.64
C ASP A 71 4.12 -15.57 9.13
N THR A 72 3.48 -16.64 8.63
CA THR A 72 3.28 -16.85 7.20
C THR A 72 2.22 -15.87 6.68
N PRO A 73 2.54 -14.99 5.69
CA PRO A 73 1.57 -14.04 5.17
C PRO A 73 0.37 -14.71 4.50
N LEU A 74 -0.84 -14.24 4.79
CA LEU A 74 -2.06 -14.65 4.10
C LEU A 74 -2.44 -13.64 3.03
N GLU A 75 -3.08 -14.10 1.95
CA GLU A 75 -3.59 -13.22 0.90
C GLU A 75 -4.42 -12.08 1.49
N GLY A 76 -4.15 -10.85 1.03
CA GLY A 76 -4.84 -9.65 1.49
C GLY A 76 -4.23 -9.00 2.73
N TRP A 77 -3.19 -9.58 3.34
CA TRP A 77 -2.44 -8.90 4.40
C TRP A 77 -1.84 -7.59 3.90
N GLN A 78 -1.79 -6.60 4.79
CA GLN A 78 -1.27 -5.27 4.53
C GLN A 78 -0.31 -4.84 5.63
N LEU A 79 0.78 -4.18 5.25
CA LEU A 79 1.74 -3.59 6.19
C LEU A 79 2.38 -2.33 5.62
N HIS A 80 2.99 -1.53 6.49
CA HIS A 80 3.86 -0.44 6.11
C HIS A 80 5.33 -0.87 6.27
N ASN A 81 6.15 -0.56 5.27
CA ASN A 81 7.59 -0.77 5.33
C ASN A 81 8.30 0.54 5.64
N ASN A 82 8.95 0.62 6.81
CA ASN A 82 9.58 1.85 7.25
C ASN A 82 10.84 2.22 6.43
N ASP A 83 11.48 1.25 5.77
CA ASP A 83 12.72 1.47 5.01
C ASP A 83 12.49 2.29 3.73
N ASP A 84 11.36 2.08 3.05
CA ASP A 84 11.00 2.77 1.81
C ASP A 84 9.75 3.65 1.92
N ASP A 85 9.16 3.76 3.12
CA ASP A 85 7.97 4.55 3.45
C ASP A 85 6.72 4.19 2.61
N LYS A 86 6.54 2.90 2.29
CA LYS A 86 5.42 2.42 1.45
C LYS A 86 4.50 1.45 2.15
N MET A 87 3.25 1.45 1.72
CA MET A 87 2.27 0.40 2.06
C MET A 87 2.45 -0.78 1.10
N TYR A 88 2.35 -1.98 1.62
CA TYR A 88 2.42 -3.23 0.86
C TYR A 88 1.18 -4.07 1.11
N LYS A 89 0.74 -4.79 0.07
CA LYS A 89 -0.30 -5.80 0.15
C LYS A 89 0.25 -7.15 -0.32
N TYR A 90 -0.01 -8.21 0.43
CA TYR A 90 0.32 -9.57 0.02
C TYR A 90 -0.73 -10.11 -0.94
N SER A 91 -0.28 -10.55 -2.13
CA SER A 91 -1.14 -11.08 -3.20
C SER A 91 -1.52 -12.55 -3.04
N GLY A 92 -1.05 -13.21 -1.97
CA GLY A 92 -1.08 -14.67 -1.84
C GLY A 92 0.16 -15.36 -2.43
N ALA A 93 1.03 -14.62 -3.12
CA ALA A 93 2.31 -15.10 -3.62
C ALA A 93 3.49 -14.18 -3.27
N ALA A 94 3.28 -12.86 -3.31
CA ALA A 94 4.31 -11.87 -3.03
C ALA A 94 3.74 -10.59 -2.41
N TRP A 95 4.58 -9.84 -1.71
CA TRP A 95 4.26 -8.48 -1.31
C TRP A 95 4.38 -7.53 -2.50
N ALA A 96 3.36 -6.71 -2.72
CA ALA A 96 3.37 -5.68 -3.75
C ALA A 96 3.13 -4.31 -3.11
N ALA A 97 3.96 -3.32 -3.46
CA ALA A 97 3.77 -1.96 -3.00
C ALA A 97 2.45 -1.38 -3.56
N ASP A 98 1.65 -0.77 -2.69
CA ASP A 98 0.50 0.04 -3.08
C ASP A 98 0.98 1.46 -3.40
N ASP A 99 1.82 1.56 -4.43
CA ASP A 99 2.41 2.82 -4.86
C ASP A 99 1.47 3.52 -5.84
N ILE A 100 1.03 4.72 -5.46
CA ILE A 100 0.14 5.55 -6.28
C ILE A 100 0.80 5.97 -7.60
N SER A 101 2.13 5.97 -7.70
CA SER A 101 2.83 6.27 -8.96
C SER A 101 2.54 5.25 -10.06
N VAL A 102 2.15 4.02 -9.71
CA VAL A 102 1.72 2.97 -10.66
C VAL A 102 0.22 3.05 -10.96
N LYS A 103 -0.53 3.79 -10.13
CA LYS A 103 -1.97 4.07 -10.30
C LYS A 103 -2.26 5.49 -10.77
N ALA A 104 -1.23 6.29 -11.01
CA ALA A 104 -1.34 7.48 -11.83
C ALA A 104 -1.92 6.99 -13.16
N ASP A 105 -3.11 7.51 -13.45
CA ASP A 105 -3.87 7.21 -14.64
C ASP A 105 -2.94 7.14 -15.85
N LYS A 106 -3.10 6.10 -16.68
CA LYS A 106 -2.30 5.91 -17.88
C LYS A 106 -2.62 7.04 -18.86
N ILE A 107 -2.08 8.23 -18.62
CA ILE A 107 -1.73 9.18 -19.68
C ILE A 107 -0.41 8.67 -20.29
N VAL A 108 -0.40 7.41 -20.70
CA VAL A 108 0.53 6.92 -21.70
C VAL A 108 -0.30 6.94 -22.96
N PRO A 109 -0.07 7.86 -23.90
CA PRO A 109 -0.75 7.83 -25.18
C PRO A 109 -0.27 6.58 -25.93
N SER A 110 -0.86 5.43 -25.63
CA SER A 110 -0.81 4.29 -26.53
C SER A 110 -1.67 4.68 -27.71
N ALA A 111 -1.04 4.83 -28.87
CA ALA A 111 -1.71 5.12 -30.13
C ALA A 111 -2.88 4.13 -30.32
N GLY A 112 -4.11 4.56 -30.03
CA GLY A 112 -5.31 3.72 -30.21
C GLY A 112 -6.35 3.75 -29.09
N ALA A 113 -6.09 4.35 -27.92
CA ALA A 113 -7.14 4.69 -26.96
C ALA A 113 -7.22 6.20 -26.82
N GLY A 114 -8.43 6.77 -26.96
CA GLY A 114 -8.69 8.21 -26.97
C GLY A 114 -7.95 8.90 -25.83
N THR A 115 -6.94 9.69 -26.20
CA THR A 115 -6.19 10.55 -25.29
C THR A 115 -7.19 11.45 -24.57
N LEU A 116 -7.13 11.52 -23.25
CA LEU A 116 -7.70 12.65 -22.50
C LEU A 116 -7.21 13.91 -23.23
N ALA A 117 -8.16 14.61 -23.86
CA ALA A 117 -7.86 15.60 -24.86
C ALA A 117 -6.82 16.58 -24.35
N GLU A 118 -5.82 16.87 -25.19
CA GLU A 118 -4.72 17.82 -24.95
C GLU A 118 -5.25 18.95 -24.11
N LEU A 119 -4.77 19.12 -22.87
CA LEU A 119 -5.35 20.14 -22.01
C LEU A 119 -5.30 21.48 -22.76
N ASP A 120 -6.36 22.28 -22.70
CA ASP A 120 -6.21 23.69 -23.10
C ASP A 120 -5.03 24.25 -22.28
N GLY A 121 -4.27 25.22 -22.77
CA GLY A 121 -3.03 25.69 -22.11
C GLY A 121 -3.18 26.20 -20.66
N THR A 122 -4.36 26.02 -20.05
CA THR A 122 -4.76 26.27 -18.67
C THR A 122 -5.09 25.02 -17.85
N GLY A 123 -4.97 23.80 -18.40
CA GLY A 123 -5.09 22.55 -17.64
C GLY A 123 -6.50 21.95 -17.59
N ASN A 124 -7.43 22.38 -18.45
CA ASN A 124 -8.75 21.74 -18.59
C ASN A 124 -8.76 20.73 -19.74
N LEU A 125 -9.59 19.68 -19.66
CA LEU A 125 -9.82 18.76 -20.77
C LEU A 125 -10.23 19.56 -22.02
N ALA A 126 -9.44 19.54 -23.12
CA ALA A 126 -9.87 20.17 -24.37
C ALA A 126 -10.83 19.27 -25.13
N ASP A 127 -11.99 19.00 -24.54
CA ASP A 127 -13.08 18.49 -25.34
C ASP A 127 -13.52 19.61 -26.29
N THR A 128 -13.19 19.46 -27.58
CA THR A 128 -13.45 20.46 -28.63
C THR A 128 -14.94 20.79 -28.74
N ASN A 129 -15.82 19.91 -28.22
CA ASN A 129 -17.25 20.11 -28.23
C ASN A 129 -17.83 20.65 -26.92
N VAL A 130 -17.00 20.95 -25.92
CA VAL A 130 -17.42 21.50 -24.64
C VAL A 130 -17.02 22.97 -24.56
N LEU A 131 -18.00 23.85 -24.40
CA LEU A 131 -17.75 25.27 -24.21
C LEU A 131 -17.19 25.52 -22.80
N THR A 132 -16.37 26.57 -22.67
CA THR A 132 -15.82 27.00 -21.38
C THR A 132 -16.95 27.18 -20.35
N PRO A 133 -16.90 26.49 -19.20
CA PRO A 133 -17.91 26.64 -18.16
C PRO A 133 -18.02 28.09 -17.70
N THR A 134 -19.24 28.61 -17.59
CA THR A 134 -19.50 29.95 -17.08
C THR A 134 -20.35 29.89 -15.83
N TRP A 135 -20.06 30.77 -14.87
CA TRP A 135 -20.93 30.97 -13.72
C TRP A 135 -22.14 31.80 -14.13
N ASP A 136 -23.34 31.23 -14.00
CA ASP A 136 -24.60 31.95 -14.17
C ASP A 136 -25.06 32.44 -12.79
N ALA A 137 -24.97 33.74 -12.55
CA ALA A 137 -25.31 34.35 -11.27
C ALA A 137 -26.82 34.37 -11.00
N ASP A 138 -27.65 34.32 -12.04
CA ASP A 138 -29.10 34.31 -11.91
C ASP A 138 -29.60 32.90 -11.54
N LEU A 139 -28.94 31.85 -12.07
CA LEU A 139 -29.22 30.45 -11.73
C LEU A 139 -28.43 29.93 -10.54
N GLY A 140 -27.37 30.62 -10.12
CA GLY A 140 -26.49 30.21 -9.02
C GLY A 140 -25.75 28.91 -9.29
N CYS A 141 -25.47 28.60 -10.55
CA CYS A 141 -24.79 27.37 -10.94
C CYS A 141 -23.77 27.61 -12.06
N VAL A 142 -22.90 26.62 -12.25
CA VAL A 142 -22.00 26.57 -13.42
C VAL A 142 -22.77 25.96 -14.58
N VAL A 143 -22.81 26.69 -15.71
CA VAL A 143 -23.41 26.23 -16.97
C VAL A 143 -22.30 25.70 -17.87
N ILE A 144 -22.52 24.50 -18.43
CA ILE A 144 -21.63 23.87 -19.40
C ILE A 144 -22.44 23.61 -20.67
N GLY A 145 -22.05 24.26 -21.77
CA GLY A 145 -22.66 24.06 -23.08
C GLY A 145 -21.89 23.03 -23.91
N PHE A 146 -22.61 22.30 -24.76
CA PHE A 146 -22.01 21.38 -25.72
C PHE A 146 -22.38 21.85 -27.14
N VAL A 147 -21.41 21.89 -28.05
CA VAL A 147 -21.73 22.04 -29.48
C VAL A 147 -22.12 20.68 -30.04
N THR A 148 -23.26 20.63 -30.74
CA THR A 148 -23.66 19.41 -31.44
C THR A 148 -22.68 19.13 -32.58
N PRO A 149 -22.39 17.85 -32.88
CA PRO A 149 -21.50 17.47 -33.97
C PRO A 149 -21.97 17.98 -35.34
#